data_AF-A0AAJ3F3I5-F1
#
_entry.id   AF-A0AAJ3F3I5-F1
#
_cell.length_a   1.000
_cell.length_b   1.000
_cell.length_c   1.000
_cell.angle_alpha   90.00
_cell.angle_beta   90.00
_cell.angle_gamma   90.00
#
_symmetry.space_group_name_H-M   'P 1'
#
loop_
_entity.id
_entity.type
_entity.pdbx_description
1 polymer ?
#
loop_
_entity_poly.entity_id
_entity_poly.type
_entity_poly.pdbx_seq_one_letter_code
_entity_poly.pdbx_strand_id
1 'polypeptide(L)'
;MARPVSVDDWIEIEAQDSPDGSWMTMMSRVAAFHHKHAFASEENHGHDMGYRVALTVEELGEFAAAITKGKPDEEAAEELADLLILILGHSLAMKIDLESEFHRKMDRIMQREARRGKLGIRVTEYTDE
;
A
#
# COMPACT_ATOMS: atom_id res chain seq x y z
N MET A 1 9.51 -16.73 14.90
CA MET A 1 8.05 -16.70 14.68
C MET A 1 7.81 -16.32 13.23
N ALA A 2 6.78 -16.88 12.60
CA ALA A 2 6.36 -16.43 11.27
C ALA A 2 5.86 -14.98 11.38
N ARG A 3 6.13 -14.15 10.36
CA ARG A 3 5.63 -12.77 10.32
C ARG A 3 4.12 -12.79 10.04
N PRO A 4 3.33 -11.89 10.65
CA PRO A 4 1.88 -11.83 10.45
C PRO A 4 1.55 -11.47 9.00
N VAL A 5 0.56 -12.15 8.42
CA VAL A 5 0.14 -11.93 7.02
C VAL A 5 -1.36 -11.81 6.86
N SER A 6 -2.15 -12.24 7.84
CA SER A 6 -3.61 -12.20 7.80
C SER A 6 -4.18 -11.18 8.78
N VAL A 7 -5.42 -10.75 8.56
CA VAL A 7 -6.13 -9.84 9.48
C VAL A 7 -6.10 -10.37 10.90
N ASP A 8 -6.36 -11.67 11.08
CA ASP A 8 -6.40 -12.31 12.39
C ASP A 8 -5.04 -12.25 13.11
N ASP A 9 -3.94 -12.45 12.39
CA ASP A 9 -2.60 -12.31 12.99
C ASP A 9 -2.30 -10.87 13.44
N TRP A 10 -2.79 -9.87 12.68
CA TRP A 10 -2.47 -8.46 12.89
C TRP A 10 -3.31 -7.82 13.99
N ILE A 11 -4.57 -8.25 14.20
CA ILE A 11 -5.43 -7.70 15.27
C ILE A 11 -5.00 -8.14 16.67
N GLU A 12 -4.19 -9.19 16.79
CA GLU A 12 -3.58 -9.62 18.05
C GLU A 12 -2.43 -8.70 18.50
N ILE A 13 -1.94 -7.83 17.62
CA ILE A 13 -0.83 -6.92 17.90
C ILE A 13 -1.37 -5.59 18.42
N GLU A 14 -1.06 -5.29 19.69
CA GLU A 14 -1.32 -3.96 20.27
C GLU A 14 -0.56 -2.89 19.48
N ALA A 15 -1.32 -1.99 18.85
CA ALA A 15 -0.78 -0.85 18.13
C ALA A 15 -1.08 0.45 18.85
N GLN A 16 -0.18 1.42 18.68
CA GLN A 16 -0.39 2.79 19.14
C GLN A 16 -1.41 3.49 18.24
N ASP A 17 -2.22 4.39 18.82
CA ASP A 17 -3.16 5.21 18.06
C ASP A 17 -2.48 6.39 17.33
N SER A 18 -1.26 6.73 17.75
CA SER A 18 -0.45 7.83 17.21
C SER A 18 0.73 7.34 16.37
N PRO A 19 1.25 8.15 15.41
CA PRO A 19 2.44 7.82 14.66
C PRO A 19 3.65 7.54 15.56
N ASP A 20 4.30 6.39 15.35
CA ASP A 20 5.49 5.94 16.07
C ASP A 20 6.64 5.53 15.13
N GLY A 21 6.43 5.65 13.81
CA GLY A 21 7.38 5.23 12.77
C GLY A 21 7.41 3.72 12.53
N SER A 22 6.53 2.93 13.15
CA SER A 22 6.51 1.48 13.04
C SER A 22 5.61 0.99 11.90
N TRP A 23 6.15 0.09 11.07
CA TRP A 23 5.35 -0.68 10.12
C TRP A 23 4.25 -1.48 10.81
N MET A 24 4.54 -2.04 11.99
CA MET A 24 3.59 -2.87 12.73
C MET A 24 2.36 -2.06 13.16
N THR A 25 2.57 -0.80 13.57
CA THR A 25 1.48 0.11 13.96
C THR A 25 0.59 0.44 12.77
N MET A 26 1.16 0.73 11.60
CA MET A 26 0.37 0.97 10.38
C MET A 26 -0.45 -0.26 9.98
N MET A 27 0.19 -1.44 9.93
CA MET A 27 -0.48 -2.68 9.53
C MET A 27 -1.59 -3.10 10.50
N SER A 28 -1.35 -3.03 11.81
CA SER A 28 -2.36 -3.37 12.82
C SER A 28 -3.57 -2.42 12.73
N ARG A 29 -3.36 -1.12 12.52
CA ARG A 29 -4.48 -0.16 12.33
C ARG A 29 -5.31 -0.47 11.07
N VAL A 30 -4.67 -0.80 9.95
CA VAL A 30 -5.39 -1.21 8.72
C VAL A 30 -6.10 -2.54 8.90
N ALA A 31 -5.50 -3.51 9.60
CA ALA A 31 -6.13 -4.79 9.91
C ALA A 31 -7.35 -4.63 10.82
N ALA A 32 -7.25 -3.79 11.86
CA ALA A 32 -8.37 -3.46 12.73
C ALA A 32 -9.53 -2.81 11.94
N PHE A 33 -9.23 -1.94 10.98
CA PHE A 33 -10.23 -1.38 10.07
C PHE A 33 -10.91 -2.47 9.21
N HIS A 34 -10.13 -3.36 8.60
CA HIS A 34 -10.65 -4.49 7.83
C HIS A 34 -11.54 -5.42 8.67
N HIS A 35 -11.13 -5.69 9.92
CA HIS A 35 -11.87 -6.51 10.86
C HIS A 35 -13.19 -5.85 11.27
N LYS A 36 -13.15 -4.56 11.65
CA LYS A 36 -14.32 -3.77 12.04
C LYS A 36 -15.43 -3.78 10.98
N HIS A 37 -15.05 -3.77 9.70
CA HIS A 37 -15.99 -3.76 8.58
C HIS A 37 -16.18 -5.14 7.93
N ALA A 38 -15.63 -6.20 8.53
CA ALA A 38 -15.72 -7.57 8.04
C ALA A 38 -15.41 -7.72 6.54
N PHE A 39 -14.41 -7.02 6.02
CA PHE A 39 -14.10 -7.03 4.58
C PHE A 39 -13.71 -8.40 4.02
N ALA A 40 -13.24 -9.31 4.88
CA ALA A 40 -12.91 -10.68 4.49
C ALA A 40 -14.15 -11.58 4.32
N SER A 41 -15.35 -11.13 4.73
CA SER A 41 -16.56 -11.94 4.61
C SER A 41 -17.00 -12.06 3.15
N GLU A 42 -17.61 -13.20 2.80
CA GLU A 42 -18.18 -13.41 1.47
C GLU A 42 -19.29 -12.39 1.16
N GLU A 43 -20.03 -11.94 2.19
CA GLU A 43 -21.10 -10.95 2.07
C GLU A 43 -20.57 -9.56 1.70
N ASN A 44 -19.48 -9.10 2.35
CA ASN A 44 -18.96 -7.76 2.14
C ASN A 44 -17.95 -7.67 0.98
N HIS A 45 -17.35 -8.80 0.59
CA HIS A 45 -16.53 -8.94 -0.61
C HIS A 45 -15.32 -7.96 -0.70
N GLY A 46 -14.92 -7.34 0.40
CA GLY A 46 -13.90 -6.29 0.45
C GLY A 46 -12.47 -6.81 0.25
N HIS A 47 -12.27 -8.13 0.27
CA HIS A 47 -10.99 -8.78 -0.06
C HIS A 47 -10.92 -9.30 -1.50
N ASP A 48 -11.96 -9.11 -2.32
CA ASP A 48 -11.88 -9.41 -3.74
C ASP A 48 -10.84 -8.51 -4.44
N MET A 49 -9.87 -9.13 -5.11
CA MET A 49 -8.75 -8.39 -5.68
C MET A 49 -9.15 -7.50 -6.86
N GLY A 50 -10.21 -7.85 -7.60
CA GLY A 50 -10.74 -6.99 -8.65
C GLY A 50 -11.33 -5.71 -8.07
N TYR A 51 -12.14 -5.84 -7.02
CA TYR A 51 -12.71 -4.71 -6.29
C TYR A 51 -11.64 -3.82 -5.64
N ARG A 52 -10.64 -4.41 -4.97
CA ARG A 52 -9.56 -3.65 -4.33
C ARG A 52 -8.71 -2.86 -5.33
N VAL A 53 -8.41 -3.46 -6.48
CA VAL A 53 -7.72 -2.76 -7.58
C VAL A 53 -8.58 -1.61 -8.11
N ALA A 54 -9.89 -1.80 -8.24
CA ALA A 54 -10.79 -0.72 -8.66
C ALA A 54 -10.77 0.47 -7.69
N LEU A 55 -10.87 0.22 -6.38
CA LEU A 55 -10.73 1.28 -5.35
C LEU A 55 -9.38 1.99 -5.46
N THR A 56 -8.30 1.25 -5.70
CA THR A 56 -6.96 1.87 -5.85
C THR A 56 -6.87 2.77 -7.05
N VAL A 57 -7.55 2.43 -8.14
CA VAL A 57 -7.61 3.27 -9.34
C VAL A 57 -8.43 4.53 -9.09
N GLU A 58 -9.49 4.44 -8.28
CA GLU A 58 -10.28 5.59 -7.83
C GLU A 58 -9.41 6.57 -7.03
N GLU A 59 -8.78 6.13 -5.94
CA GLU A 59 -7.89 6.99 -5.12
C GLU A 59 -6.68 7.53 -5.90
N LEU A 60 -6.15 6.75 -6.86
CA LEU A 60 -5.09 7.24 -7.74
C LEU A 60 -5.58 8.39 -8.62
N GLY A 61 -6.85 8.34 -9.03
CA GLY A 61 -7.51 9.41 -9.77
C GLY A 61 -7.69 10.67 -8.92
N GLU A 62 -8.07 10.52 -7.65
CA GLU A 62 -8.21 11.62 -6.69
C GLU A 62 -6.85 12.27 -6.39
N PHE A 63 -5.82 11.47 -6.09
CA PHE A 63 -4.44 11.94 -5.95
C PHE A 63 -3.94 12.68 -7.20
N ALA A 64 -4.16 12.11 -8.41
CA ALA A 64 -3.78 12.76 -9.65
C ALA A 64 -4.53 14.09 -9.87
N ALA A 65 -5.80 14.16 -9.49
CA ALA A 65 -6.59 15.38 -9.54
C ALA A 65 -6.07 16.43 -8.55
N ALA A 66 -5.68 16.04 -7.33
CA ALA A 66 -5.11 16.94 -6.33
C ALA A 66 -3.83 17.62 -6.87
N ILE A 67 -2.92 16.83 -7.45
CA ILE A 67 -1.66 17.34 -8.05
C ILE A 67 -1.93 18.22 -9.28
N THR A 68 -2.70 17.72 -10.25
CA THR A 68 -2.85 18.40 -11.55
C THR A 68 -3.70 19.67 -11.47
N LYS A 69 -4.59 19.77 -10.47
CA LYS A 69 -5.42 20.95 -10.24
C LYS A 69 -4.79 21.93 -9.26
N GLY A 70 -3.57 21.66 -8.75
CA GLY A 70 -2.88 22.53 -7.81
C GLY A 70 -3.67 22.71 -6.50
N LYS A 71 -4.24 21.63 -5.98
CA LYS A 71 -4.88 21.62 -4.66
C LYS A 71 -3.85 21.86 -3.55
N PRO A 72 -4.28 22.21 -2.32
CA PRO A 72 -3.36 22.32 -1.18
C PRO A 72 -2.55 21.04 -0.98
N ASP A 73 -1.31 21.18 -0.50
CA ASP A 73 -0.41 20.05 -0.26
C ASP A 73 -0.99 19.06 0.74
N GLU A 74 -1.81 19.54 1.69
CA GLU A 74 -2.52 18.70 2.65
C GLU A 74 -3.50 17.75 1.98
N GLU A 75 -4.26 18.22 0.97
CA GLU A 75 -5.19 17.38 0.22
C GLU A 75 -4.40 16.30 -0.54
N ALA A 76 -3.33 16.68 -1.25
CA ALA A 76 -2.49 15.70 -1.94
C ALA A 76 -1.83 14.68 -0.99
N ALA A 77 -1.51 15.08 0.24
CA ALA A 77 -0.94 14.21 1.26
C ALA A 77 -1.97 13.21 1.81
N GLU A 78 -3.24 13.62 1.98
CA GLU A 78 -4.34 12.75 2.37
C GLU A 78 -4.58 11.67 1.30
N GLU A 79 -4.74 12.06 0.04
CA GLU A 79 -4.94 11.13 -1.09
C GLU A 79 -3.77 10.13 -1.24
N LEU A 80 -2.53 10.59 -0.98
CA LEU A 80 -1.37 9.70 -0.97
C LEU A 80 -1.39 8.71 0.20
N ALA A 81 -1.93 9.10 1.35
CA ALA A 81 -2.13 8.23 2.49
C ALA A 81 -3.20 7.17 2.20
N ASP A 82 -4.28 7.53 1.50
CA ASP A 82 -5.34 6.59 1.09
C ASP A 82 -4.80 5.51 0.15
N LEU A 83 -3.94 5.89 -0.81
CA LEU A 83 -3.20 4.94 -1.64
C LEU A 83 -2.35 3.96 -0.81
N LEU A 84 -1.64 4.45 0.21
CA LEU A 84 -0.84 3.61 1.09
C LEU A 84 -1.75 2.65 1.89
N ILE A 85 -2.85 3.13 2.46
CA ILE A 85 -3.81 2.31 3.22
C ILE A 85 -4.37 1.20 2.35
N LEU A 86 -4.75 1.50 1.10
CA LEU A 86 -5.21 0.49 0.16
C LEU A 86 -4.12 -0.55 -0.10
N ILE A 87 -2.88 -0.14 -0.40
CA ILE A 87 -1.72 -1.03 -0.62
C ILE A 87 -1.50 -1.98 0.58
N LEU A 88 -1.49 -1.45 1.81
CA LEU A 88 -1.39 -2.27 3.02
C LEU A 88 -2.55 -3.26 3.11
N GLY A 89 -3.77 -2.83 2.82
CA GLY A 89 -4.93 -3.71 2.81
C GLY A 89 -4.90 -4.77 1.71
N HIS A 90 -4.25 -4.55 0.55
CA HIS A 90 -4.01 -5.61 -0.43
C HIS A 90 -3.15 -6.72 0.15
N SER A 91 -2.13 -6.35 0.94
CA SER A 91 -1.26 -7.36 1.56
C SER A 91 -2.04 -8.29 2.50
N LEU A 92 -3.04 -7.75 3.21
CA LEU A 92 -3.96 -8.53 4.05
C LEU A 92 -4.85 -9.46 3.21
N ALA A 93 -5.44 -8.94 2.14
CA ALA A 93 -6.32 -9.72 1.25
C ALA A 93 -5.56 -10.85 0.53
N MET A 94 -4.32 -10.56 0.09
CA MET A 94 -3.44 -11.51 -0.57
C MET A 94 -2.69 -12.44 0.38
N LYS A 95 -2.71 -12.15 1.69
CA LYS A 95 -1.94 -12.86 2.73
C LYS A 95 -0.44 -12.90 2.44
N ILE A 96 0.15 -11.74 2.14
CA ILE A 96 1.58 -11.61 1.83
C ILE A 96 2.31 -10.74 2.86
N ASP A 97 3.58 -11.06 3.11
CA ASP A 97 4.48 -10.22 3.90
C ASP A 97 5.07 -9.11 3.01
N LEU A 98 4.32 -8.02 2.88
CA LEU A 98 4.66 -6.92 1.99
C LEU A 98 5.95 -6.20 2.39
N GLU A 99 6.28 -6.11 3.68
CA GLU A 99 7.55 -5.50 4.14
C GLU A 99 8.75 -6.31 3.62
N SER A 100 8.69 -7.63 3.74
CA SER A 100 9.74 -8.51 3.24
C SER A 100 9.84 -8.50 1.70
N GLU A 101 8.70 -8.42 0.99
CA GLU A 101 8.71 -8.25 -0.48
C GLU A 101 9.27 -6.88 -0.88
N PHE A 102 8.94 -5.82 -0.15
CA PHE A 102 9.49 -4.48 -0.35
C PHE A 102 11.01 -4.47 -0.23
N HIS A 103 11.57 -5.00 0.86
CA HIS A 103 13.02 -5.04 1.05
C HIS A 103 13.72 -5.86 -0.04
N ARG A 104 13.22 -7.06 -0.35
CA ARG A 104 13.76 -7.88 -1.45
C ARG A 104 13.71 -7.15 -2.79
N LYS A 105 12.65 -6.39 -3.06
CA LYS A 105 12.54 -5.59 -4.27
C LYS A 105 13.53 -4.43 -4.27
N MET A 106 13.68 -3.73 -3.15
CA MET A 106 14.63 -2.63 -3.00
C MET A 106 16.06 -3.08 -3.23
N ASP A 107 16.49 -4.18 -2.62
CA ASP A 107 17.83 -4.75 -2.81
C ASP A 107 18.15 -5.01 -4.27
N ARG A 108 17.16 -5.50 -5.02
CA ARG A 108 17.28 -5.73 -6.47
C ARG A 108 17.33 -4.44 -7.28
N ILE A 109 16.42 -3.48 -7.02
CA ILE A 109 16.35 -2.28 -7.87
C ILE A 109 17.52 -1.32 -7.62
N MET A 110 18.11 -1.34 -6.42
CA MET A 110 19.28 -0.54 -6.08
C MET A 110 20.54 -0.92 -6.88
N GLN A 111 20.58 -2.13 -7.45
CA GLN A 111 21.67 -2.60 -8.29
C GLN A 111 21.51 -2.17 -9.76
N ARG A 112 20.37 -1.59 -10.14
CA ARG A 112 20.06 -1.25 -11.53
C ARG A 112 20.68 0.09 -11.91
N GLU A 113 21.08 0.21 -13.18
CA GLU A 113 21.54 1.48 -13.73
C GLU A 113 20.37 2.48 -13.86
N ALA A 114 20.67 3.73 -13.52
CA ALA A 114 19.77 4.85 -13.77
C ALA A 114 19.90 5.30 -15.23
N ARG A 115 18.77 5.45 -15.93
CA ARG A 115 18.73 5.91 -17.32
C ARG A 115 17.83 7.14 -17.46
N ARG A 116 18.24 8.11 -18.26
CA ARG A 116 17.44 9.32 -18.52
C ARG A 116 16.47 9.08 -19.67
N GLY A 117 15.17 9.07 -19.36
CA GLY A 117 14.08 9.06 -20.33
C GLY A 117 13.50 10.46 -20.60
N LYS A 118 12.45 10.52 -21.43
CA LYS A 118 11.79 11.79 -21.83
C LYS A 118 11.22 12.60 -20.67
N LEU A 119 10.72 11.92 -19.63
CA LEU A 119 10.06 12.55 -18.48
C LEU A 119 10.93 12.60 -17.21
N GLY A 120 12.16 12.09 -17.26
CA GLY A 120 13.04 12.03 -16.09
C GLY A 120 13.91 10.78 -16.05
N ILE A 121 14.52 10.53 -14.90
CA ILE A 121 15.33 9.34 -14.65
C ILE A 121 14.42 8.14 -14.39
N ARG A 122 14.75 6.98 -14.96
CA ARG A 122 14.10 5.69 -14.71
C ARG A 122 15.14 4.66 -14.31
N VAL A 123 14.78 3.81 -13.35
CA VAL A 123 15.60 2.69 -12.89
C VAL A 123 14.98 1.40 -13.42
N THR A 124 15.62 0.73 -14.38
CA THR A 124 15.02 -0.39 -15.13
C THR A 124 16.06 -1.45 -15.50
N GLU A 125 15.62 -2.72 -15.51
CA GLU A 125 16.41 -3.86 -16.03
C GLU A 125 16.31 -3.98 -17.56
N TYR A 126 15.25 -3.42 -18.18
CA TYR A 126 15.06 -3.50 -19.62
C TYR A 126 16.14 -2.71 -20.36
N THR A 127 17.00 -3.40 -21.09
CA THR A 127 17.76 -2.84 -22.22
C THR A 127 16.77 -2.59 -23.35
N ASP A 128 16.84 -1.41 -23.98
CA ASP A 128 16.11 -1.19 -25.22
C ASP A 128 16.73 -2.12 -26.28
N GLU A 129 16.24 -3.36 -26.36
CA GLU A 129 16.35 -4.24 -27.52
C GLU A 129 15.00 -4.30 -28.24
#